data_AF-A0A916K5P8-F1
#
_entry.id   AF-A0A916K5P8-F1
#
_cell.length_a   1.000
_cell.length_b   1.000
_cell.length_c   1.000
_cell.angle_alpha   90.00
_cell.angle_beta   90.00
_cell.angle_gamma   90.00
#
_symmetry.space_group_name_H-M   'P 1'
#
loop_
_entity.id
_entity.type
_entity.pdbx_description
1 polymer ?
#
loop_
_entity_poly.entity_id
_entity_poly.type
_entity_poly.pdbx_seq_one_letter_code
_entity_poly.pdbx_strand_id
1 'polypeptide(L)'
;MKRKYAIALAIVSMLAVSSLAWAEGRYQTIEVYFDRVQVKMNGQSAPLSKDSIIYNGSVYVPIKNLSELLGATVSWDEADRSVNLDFFVDKSNELFTASQQGVYQYVTFEYNQTMSGLLEQMKTDDTESMKKTVGRFSRLNVLARDLKDEELSTGFEKLMAATEMLRSGWQAKNLDDYYLAWSIFKSNAEKVNALLRQKTSDASK
;
A
#
# COMPACT_ATOMS: atom_id res chain seq x y z
N MET A 1 -72.39 -19.25 19.18
CA MET A 1 -71.05 -18.61 19.21
C MET A 1 -69.91 -19.59 19.47
N LYS A 2 -70.00 -20.51 20.45
CA LYS A 2 -68.90 -21.42 20.85
C LYS A 2 -68.37 -22.41 19.77
N ARG A 3 -69.22 -22.91 18.87
CA ARG A 3 -68.82 -23.85 17.79
C ARG A 3 -67.97 -23.22 16.67
N LYS A 4 -68.14 -21.92 16.38
CA LYS A 4 -67.38 -21.22 15.33
C LYS A 4 -65.93 -20.94 15.76
N TYR A 5 -65.74 -20.61 17.05
CA TYR A 5 -64.42 -20.43 17.64
C TYR A 5 -63.65 -21.75 17.76
N ALA A 6 -64.34 -22.87 18.03
CA ALA A 6 -63.70 -24.19 18.07
C ALA A 6 -63.14 -24.62 16.71
N ILE A 7 -63.86 -24.34 15.62
CA ILE A 7 -63.40 -24.62 14.25
C ILE A 7 -62.22 -23.70 13.87
N ALA A 8 -62.30 -22.42 14.24
CA ALA A 8 -61.19 -21.49 14.02
C ALA A 8 -59.92 -21.91 14.78
N LEU A 9 -60.05 -22.40 16.01
CA LEU A 9 -58.92 -22.88 16.81
C LEU A 9 -58.29 -24.16 16.24
N ALA A 10 -59.09 -25.06 15.66
CA ALA A 10 -58.60 -26.27 15.01
C ALA A 10 -57.86 -25.98 13.68
N ILE A 11 -58.28 -24.95 12.94
CA ILE A 11 -57.60 -24.52 11.71
C ILE A 11 -56.27 -23.83 12.06
N VAL A 12 -56.24 -22.99 13.10
CA VAL A 12 -55.02 -22.34 13.58
C VAL A 12 -54.02 -23.38 14.13
N SER A 13 -54.49 -24.43 14.82
CA SER A 13 -53.59 -25.50 15.30
C SER A 13 -53.07 -26.38 14.16
N MET A 14 -53.86 -26.67 13.13
CA MET A 14 -53.37 -27.39 11.93
C MET A 14 -52.34 -26.59 11.14
N LEU A 15 -52.47 -25.25 11.08
CA LEU A 15 -51.49 -24.38 10.43
C LEU A 15 -50.21 -24.20 11.25
N ALA A 16 -50.27 -24.32 12.58
CA ALA A 16 -49.11 -24.20 13.45
C ALA A 16 -48.19 -25.45 13.44
N VAL A 17 -48.65 -26.59 12.91
CA VAL A 17 -47.87 -27.86 12.87
C VAL A 17 -47.23 -28.10 11.51
N SER A 18 -47.63 -27.37 10.45
CA SER A 18 -46.99 -27.49 9.14
C SER A 18 -45.74 -26.61 9.04
N SER A 19 -44.58 -27.27 8.96
CA SER A 19 -43.28 -26.79 8.44
C SER A 19 -42.23 -26.22 9.40
N LEU A 20 -41.71 -27.07 10.29
CA LEU A 20 -40.26 -27.06 10.55
C LEU A 20 -39.62 -28.09 9.62
N ALA A 21 -39.25 -27.66 8.41
CA ALA A 21 -38.40 -28.47 7.54
C ALA A 21 -36.95 -28.31 8.01
N TRP A 22 -36.48 -29.24 8.82
CA TRP A 22 -35.06 -29.34 9.13
C TRP A 22 -34.37 -29.89 7.88
N ALA A 23 -33.63 -29.04 7.17
CA ALA A 23 -32.70 -29.48 6.14
C ALA A 23 -31.53 -30.20 6.82
N GLU A 24 -31.75 -31.44 7.24
CA GLU A 24 -30.69 -32.27 7.80
C GLU A 24 -29.77 -32.68 6.65
N GLY A 25 -28.53 -32.18 6.68
CA GLY A 25 -27.52 -32.51 5.69
C GLY A 25 -27.34 -34.03 5.66
N ARG A 26 -27.68 -34.66 4.54
CA ARG A 26 -27.47 -36.10 4.36
C ARG A 26 -25.99 -36.34 4.13
N TYR A 27 -25.27 -36.67 5.19
CA TYR A 27 -23.90 -37.18 5.07
C TYR A 27 -23.95 -38.55 4.37
N GLN A 28 -23.20 -38.67 3.27
CA GLN A 28 -23.02 -39.94 2.57
C GLN A 28 -21.55 -40.34 2.69
N THR A 29 -21.32 -41.62 2.99
CA THR A 29 -19.97 -42.19 2.94
C THR A 29 -19.71 -42.62 1.50
N ILE A 30 -18.59 -42.16 0.94
CA ILE A 30 -18.12 -42.59 -0.37
C ILE A 30 -16.80 -43.34 -0.20
N GLU A 31 -16.62 -44.42 -0.96
CA GLU A 31 -15.33 -45.11 -1.07
C GLU A 31 -14.53 -44.44 -2.18
N VAL A 32 -13.30 -44.02 -1.86
CA VAL A 32 -12.39 -43.34 -2.79
C VAL A 32 -11.02 -43.97 -2.72
N TYR A 33 -10.28 -43.93 -3.82
CA TYR A 33 -8.87 -44.33 -3.82
C TYR A 33 -8.00 -43.10 -3.59
N PHE A 34 -7.15 -43.13 -2.58
CA PHE A 34 -6.11 -42.13 -2.40
C PHE A 34 -4.92 -42.49 -3.29
N ASP A 35 -4.56 -41.59 -4.19
CA ASP A 35 -3.40 -41.76 -5.05
C ASP A 35 -2.64 -40.42 -5.14
N ARG A 36 -1.32 -40.49 -5.28
CA ARG A 36 -0.48 -39.29 -5.48
C ARG A 36 -0.25 -39.10 -6.97
N VAL A 37 -1.15 -38.35 -7.59
CA VAL A 37 -0.95 -37.92 -8.98
C VAL A 37 0.20 -36.92 -9.04
N GLN A 38 1.17 -37.21 -9.89
CA GLN A 38 2.30 -36.31 -10.14
C GLN A 38 1.89 -35.21 -11.10
N VAL A 39 1.83 -33.98 -10.60
CA VAL A 39 1.55 -32.79 -11.42
C VAL A 39 2.87 -32.20 -11.91
N LYS A 40 2.91 -31.80 -13.19
CA LYS A 40 4.03 -31.07 -13.78
C LYS A 40 3.53 -29.76 -14.38
N MET A 41 4.24 -28.68 -14.12
CA MET A 41 4.02 -27.37 -14.72
C MET A 41 5.27 -26.98 -15.51
N ASN A 42 5.11 -26.67 -16.81
CA ASN A 42 6.22 -26.34 -17.70
C ASN A 42 7.37 -27.37 -17.65
N GLY A 43 7.03 -28.66 -17.52
CA GLY A 43 7.99 -29.76 -17.43
C GLY A 43 8.64 -29.97 -16.05
N GLN A 44 8.43 -29.07 -15.09
CA GLN A 44 8.94 -29.19 -13.72
C GLN A 44 7.90 -29.82 -12.79
N SER A 45 8.35 -30.66 -11.85
CA SER A 45 7.48 -31.29 -10.85
C SER A 45 6.86 -30.23 -9.93
N ALA A 46 5.54 -30.26 -9.79
CA ALA A 46 4.78 -29.35 -8.94
C ALA A 46 4.03 -30.16 -7.87
N PRO A 47 4.51 -30.19 -6.62
CA PRO A 47 3.89 -31.00 -5.57
C PRO A 47 2.52 -30.44 -5.15
N LEU A 48 1.57 -31.34 -4.91
CA LEU A 48 0.27 -31.00 -4.31
C LEU A 48 0.38 -30.98 -2.78
N SER A 49 -0.32 -30.06 -2.13
CA SER A 49 -0.34 -29.94 -0.65
C SER A 49 -1.13 -31.06 0.04
N LYS A 50 -2.01 -31.74 -0.70
CA LYS A 50 -2.80 -32.87 -0.24
C LYS A 50 -2.86 -33.93 -1.33
N ASP A 51 -3.01 -35.19 -0.91
CA ASP A 51 -3.19 -36.31 -1.83
C ASP A 51 -4.44 -36.11 -2.69
N SER A 52 -4.36 -36.53 -3.95
CA SER A 52 -5.52 -36.59 -4.84
C SER A 52 -6.39 -37.79 -4.50
N ILE A 53 -7.67 -37.70 -4.83
CA ILE A 53 -8.60 -38.82 -4.72
C ILE A 53 -9.10 -39.21 -6.10
N ILE A 54 -9.22 -40.51 -6.34
CA ILE A 54 -9.87 -41.06 -7.52
C ILE A 54 -11.26 -41.54 -7.10
N TYR A 55 -12.27 -40.95 -7.70
CA TYR A 55 -13.66 -41.29 -7.44
C TYR A 55 -14.43 -41.35 -8.77
N ASN A 56 -15.12 -42.47 -9.01
CA ASN A 56 -15.86 -42.73 -10.25
C ASN A 56 -15.05 -42.47 -11.53
N GLY A 57 -13.79 -42.90 -11.55
CA GLY A 57 -12.88 -42.74 -12.69
C GLY A 57 -12.37 -41.31 -12.92
N SER A 58 -12.73 -40.36 -12.05
CA SER A 58 -12.25 -38.98 -12.08
C SER A 58 -11.20 -38.73 -11.00
N VAL A 59 -10.16 -37.98 -11.34
CA VAL A 59 -9.13 -37.53 -10.40
C VAL A 59 -9.55 -36.17 -9.84
N TYR A 60 -9.65 -36.08 -8.51
CA TYR A 60 -9.90 -34.84 -7.79
C TYR A 60 -8.61 -34.38 -7.11
N VAL A 61 -8.35 -33.10 -7.25
CA VAL A 61 -7.09 -32.44 -6.89
C VAL A 61 -7.40 -31.17 -6.10
N PRO A 62 -6.54 -30.74 -5.16
CA PRO A 62 -6.77 -29.52 -4.40
C PRO A 62 -6.78 -28.29 -5.32
N ILE A 63 -7.96 -27.70 -5.50
CA ILE A 63 -8.16 -26.55 -6.41
C ILE A 63 -7.22 -25.39 -6.06
N LYS A 64 -7.02 -25.09 -4.77
CA LYS A 64 -6.14 -24.02 -4.31
C LYS A 64 -4.73 -24.14 -4.89
N ASN A 65 -4.12 -25.33 -4.75
CA ASN A 65 -2.74 -25.55 -5.21
C ASN A 65 -2.61 -25.41 -6.72
N LEU A 66 -3.54 -25.99 -7.48
CA LEU A 66 -3.50 -25.88 -8.94
C LEU A 66 -3.70 -24.44 -9.40
N SER A 67 -4.65 -23.73 -8.81
CA SER A 67 -4.90 -22.34 -9.14
C SER A 67 -3.70 -21.44 -8.80
N GLU A 68 -3.08 -21.61 -7.62
CA GLU A 68 -1.86 -20.88 -7.23
C GLU A 68 -0.67 -21.20 -8.13
N LEU A 69 -0.48 -22.47 -8.51
CA LEU A 69 0.55 -22.85 -9.49
C LEU A 69 0.34 -22.15 -10.83
N LEU A 70 -0.92 -22.03 -11.26
CA LEU A 70 -1.31 -21.32 -12.48
C LEU A 70 -1.31 -19.78 -12.34
N GLY A 71 -0.90 -19.26 -11.17
CA GLY A 71 -0.73 -17.83 -10.93
C GLY A 71 -1.93 -17.10 -10.34
N ALA A 72 -2.98 -17.82 -9.91
CA ALA A 72 -4.12 -17.20 -9.22
C ALA A 72 -3.83 -16.91 -7.75
N THR A 73 -4.39 -15.81 -7.24
CA THR A 73 -4.62 -15.63 -5.81
C THR A 73 -5.94 -16.29 -5.43
N VAL A 74 -5.93 -17.11 -4.38
CA VAL A 74 -7.10 -17.88 -3.94
C VAL A 74 -7.61 -17.35 -2.61
N SER A 75 -8.86 -16.91 -2.57
CA SER A 75 -9.53 -16.47 -1.34
C SER A 75 -10.86 -17.19 -1.14
N TRP A 76 -11.29 -17.28 0.12
CA TRP A 76 -12.57 -17.86 0.51
C TRP A 76 -13.53 -16.74 0.86
N ASP A 77 -14.70 -16.74 0.23
CA ASP A 77 -15.82 -15.89 0.59
C ASP A 77 -16.75 -16.67 1.53
N GLU A 78 -16.76 -16.30 2.81
CA GLU A 78 -17.60 -16.94 3.82
C GLU A 78 -19.08 -16.59 3.65
N ALA A 79 -19.41 -15.40 3.15
CA ALA A 79 -20.78 -14.96 2.98
C ALA A 79 -21.47 -15.76 1.86
N ASP A 80 -20.77 -15.93 0.74
CA ASP A 80 -21.26 -16.66 -0.43
C ASP A 80 -20.92 -18.16 -0.41
N ARG A 81 -20.12 -18.60 0.57
CA ARG A 81 -19.56 -19.96 0.67
C ARG A 81 -18.90 -20.40 -0.65
N SER A 82 -18.10 -19.50 -1.21
CA SER A 82 -17.48 -19.69 -2.53
C SER A 82 -15.97 -19.47 -2.49
N VAL A 83 -15.27 -20.08 -3.45
CA VAL A 83 -13.82 -19.87 -3.65
C VAL A 83 -13.65 -18.86 -4.79
N ASN A 84 -12.95 -17.76 -4.52
CA ASN A 84 -12.57 -16.80 -5.55
C ASN A 84 -11.14 -17.10 -6.05
N LEU A 85 -10.98 -17.08 -7.37
CA LEU A 85 -9.72 -17.32 -8.07
C LEU A 85 -9.41 -16.09 -8.92
N ASP A 86 -8.43 -15.29 -8.48
CA ASP A 86 -8.02 -14.10 -9.22
C ASP A 86 -6.70 -14.34 -9.96
N PHE A 87 -6.79 -14.50 -11.28
CA PHE A 87 -5.64 -14.68 -12.18
C PHE A 87 -5.05 -13.34 -12.67
N PHE A 88 -5.75 -12.23 -12.44
CA PHE A 88 -5.36 -10.91 -12.91
C PHE A 88 -5.27 -9.97 -11.71
N VAL A 89 -4.33 -10.28 -10.81
CA VAL A 89 -4.03 -9.39 -9.69
C VAL A 89 -3.56 -8.05 -10.26
N ASP A 90 -4.41 -7.03 -10.16
CA ASP A 90 -4.09 -5.67 -10.57
C ASP A 90 -3.07 -5.07 -9.58
N LYS A 91 -1.79 -5.19 -9.92
CA LYS A 91 -0.68 -4.61 -9.15
C LYS A 91 -0.44 -3.13 -9.45
N SER A 92 -1.30 -2.47 -10.22
CA SER A 92 -1.10 -1.06 -10.58
C SER A 92 -0.95 -0.17 -9.33
N ASN A 93 -1.74 -0.42 -8.28
CA ASN A 93 -1.65 0.32 -7.02
C ASN A 93 -0.36 0.06 -6.24
N GLU A 94 0.11 -1.20 -6.19
CA GLU A 94 1.40 -1.55 -5.56
C GLU A 94 2.56 -0.90 -6.31
N LEU A 95 2.56 -1.00 -7.65
CA LEU A 95 3.57 -0.39 -8.51
C LEU A 95 3.56 1.14 -8.40
N PHE A 96 2.37 1.74 -8.36
CA PHE A 96 2.22 3.19 -8.19
C PHE A 96 2.77 3.64 -6.84
N THR A 97 2.43 2.94 -5.75
CA THR A 97 2.96 3.21 -4.40
C THR A 97 4.48 3.08 -4.35
N ALA A 98 5.02 1.98 -4.88
CA ALA A 98 6.47 1.77 -4.97
C ALA A 98 7.17 2.85 -5.80
N SER A 99 6.53 3.30 -6.89
CA SER A 99 7.08 4.39 -7.71
C SER A 99 7.11 5.71 -6.94
N GLN A 100 6.04 6.07 -6.23
CA GLN A 100 6.00 7.27 -5.39
C GLN A 100 7.06 7.21 -4.28
N GLN A 101 7.23 6.05 -3.65
CA GLN A 101 8.30 5.83 -2.67
C GLN A 101 9.67 6.12 -3.26
N GLY A 102 9.96 5.59 -4.45
CA GLY A 102 11.21 5.82 -5.15
C GLY A 102 11.47 7.31 -5.40
N VAL A 103 10.43 8.09 -5.74
CA VAL A 103 10.58 9.54 -5.91
C VAL A 103 10.88 10.23 -4.58
N TYR A 104 10.20 9.91 -3.47
CA TYR A 104 10.53 10.50 -2.17
C TYR A 104 11.95 10.15 -1.68
N GLN A 105 12.43 8.94 -1.97
CA GLN A 105 13.82 8.56 -1.69
C GLN A 105 14.81 9.41 -2.49
N TYR A 106 14.53 9.63 -3.79
CA TYR A 106 15.34 10.51 -4.64
C TYR A 106 15.34 11.96 -4.13
N VAL A 107 14.16 12.51 -3.80
CA VAL A 107 14.04 13.86 -3.23
C VAL A 107 14.84 13.98 -1.93
N THR A 108 14.77 12.98 -1.06
CA THR A 108 15.54 12.94 0.20
C THR A 108 17.04 12.93 -0.04
N PHE A 109 17.50 12.11 -0.99
CA PHE A 109 18.92 12.06 -1.38
C PHE A 109 19.42 13.41 -1.89
N GLU A 110 18.71 14.01 -2.86
CA GLU A 110 19.08 15.31 -3.44
C GLU A 110 19.05 16.45 -2.42
N TYR A 111 18.06 16.43 -1.52
CA TYR A 111 17.99 17.36 -0.41
C TYR A 111 19.19 17.23 0.54
N ASN A 112 19.55 16.00 0.93
CA ASN A 112 20.72 15.76 1.80
C ASN A 112 22.02 16.23 1.13
N GLN A 113 22.22 15.93 -0.16
CA GLN A 113 23.38 16.40 -0.93
C GLN A 113 23.42 17.93 -1.00
N THR A 114 22.26 18.57 -1.22
CA THR A 114 22.13 20.03 -1.27
C THR A 114 22.47 20.65 0.09
N MET A 115 21.97 20.07 1.18
CA MET A 115 22.25 20.52 2.53
C MET A 115 23.73 20.38 2.89
N SER A 116 24.34 19.22 2.61
CA SER A 116 25.76 18.99 2.84
C SER A 116 26.63 19.97 2.05
N GLY A 117 26.27 20.24 0.79
CA GLY A 117 26.96 21.23 -0.04
C GLY A 117 26.84 22.64 0.53
N LEU A 118 25.64 23.06 0.95
CA LEU A 118 25.42 24.38 1.54
C LEU A 118 26.25 24.57 2.82
N LEU A 119 26.27 23.58 3.71
CA LEU A 119 27.05 23.66 4.95
C LEU A 119 28.54 23.87 4.69
N GLU A 120 29.08 23.27 3.63
CA GLU A 120 30.49 23.47 3.25
C GLU A 120 30.74 24.85 2.63
N GLN A 121 29.81 25.33 1.80
CA GLN A 121 29.86 26.66 1.20
C GLN A 121 29.80 27.77 2.26
N MET A 122 29.02 27.56 3.32
CA MET A 122 28.92 28.50 4.45
C MET A 122 30.21 28.60 5.27
N LYS A 123 31.09 27.58 5.24
CA LYS A 123 32.40 27.65 5.91
C LYS A 123 33.46 28.37 5.09
N THR A 124 33.25 28.44 3.78
CA THR A 124 34.24 28.88 2.78
C THR A 124 33.84 30.18 2.08
N ASP A 125 32.75 30.80 2.52
CA ASP A 125 32.22 32.06 1.99
C ASP A 125 31.89 32.02 0.48
N ASP A 126 31.66 30.83 -0.07
CA ASP A 126 31.45 30.64 -1.51
C ASP A 126 30.02 31.00 -1.93
N THR A 127 29.80 32.30 -2.11
CA THR A 127 28.48 32.86 -2.47
C THR A 127 28.01 32.46 -3.88
N GLU A 128 28.92 32.12 -4.80
CA GLU A 128 28.55 31.64 -6.14
C GLU A 128 28.03 30.20 -6.09
N SER A 129 28.65 29.35 -5.26
CA SER A 129 28.12 28.00 -5.03
C SER A 129 26.80 28.02 -4.25
N MET A 130 26.61 28.97 -3.32
CA MET A 130 25.31 29.17 -2.65
C MET A 130 24.20 29.51 -3.65
N LYS A 131 24.48 30.31 -4.68
CA LYS A 131 23.52 30.58 -5.77
C LYS A 131 23.11 29.30 -6.51
N LYS A 132 24.04 28.37 -6.71
CA LYS A 132 23.71 27.04 -7.27
C LYS A 132 22.80 26.27 -6.33
N THR A 133 23.03 26.33 -5.02
CA THR A 133 22.19 25.70 -3.98
C THR A 133 20.75 26.24 -4.00
N VAL A 134 20.54 27.54 -4.17
CA VAL A 134 19.21 28.13 -4.41
C VAL A 134 18.51 27.44 -5.60
N GLY A 135 19.24 27.26 -6.71
CA GLY A 135 18.74 26.52 -7.86
C GLY A 135 18.44 25.04 -7.60
N ARG A 136 19.16 24.38 -6.67
CA ARG A 136 18.86 23.00 -6.24
C ARG A 136 17.54 22.94 -5.47
N PHE A 137 17.34 23.84 -4.51
CA PHE A 137 16.07 23.93 -3.78
C PHE A 137 14.89 24.28 -4.70
N SER A 138 15.09 25.11 -5.71
CA SER A 138 14.07 25.37 -6.73
C SER A 138 13.64 24.09 -7.46
N ARG A 139 14.58 23.23 -7.87
CA ARG A 139 14.25 21.94 -8.50
C ARG A 139 13.51 21.01 -7.55
N LEU A 140 13.93 20.94 -6.29
CA LEU A 140 13.25 20.16 -5.25
C LEU A 140 11.82 20.67 -5.02
N ASN A 141 11.61 21.99 -5.05
CA ASN A 141 10.28 22.58 -4.97
C ASN A 141 9.38 22.16 -6.15
N VAL A 142 9.90 22.22 -7.38
CA VAL A 142 9.15 21.75 -8.57
C VAL A 142 8.77 20.28 -8.44
N LEU A 143 9.71 19.41 -8.03
CA LEU A 143 9.43 17.99 -7.80
C LEU A 143 8.34 17.77 -6.75
N ALA A 144 8.38 18.51 -5.64
CA ALA A 144 7.35 18.42 -4.61
C ALA A 144 5.97 18.85 -5.13
N ARG A 145 5.89 19.86 -6.02
CA ARG A 145 4.64 20.27 -6.67
C ARG A 145 4.11 19.21 -7.64
N ASP A 146 4.99 18.57 -8.40
CA ASP A 146 4.62 17.49 -9.32
C ASP A 146 4.09 16.27 -8.56
N LEU A 147 4.62 16.02 -7.35
CA LEU A 147 4.10 15.05 -6.39
C LEU A 147 2.81 15.47 -5.70
N LYS A 148 2.33 16.70 -5.92
CA LYS A 148 1.20 17.33 -5.21
C LYS A 148 1.41 17.38 -3.68
N ASP A 149 2.65 17.49 -3.23
CA ASP A 149 3.00 17.65 -1.81
C ASP A 149 3.23 19.14 -1.49
N GLU A 150 2.15 19.84 -1.13
CA GLU A 150 2.16 21.27 -0.85
C GLU A 150 3.01 21.65 0.35
N GLU A 151 3.04 20.81 1.39
CA GLU A 151 3.83 21.05 2.60
C GLU A 151 5.33 21.00 2.28
N LEU A 152 5.75 19.99 1.52
CA LEU A 152 7.14 19.83 1.12
C LEU A 152 7.57 20.91 0.12
N SER A 153 6.70 21.25 -0.83
CA SER A 153 6.90 22.36 -1.78
C SER A 153 7.13 23.68 -1.05
N THR A 154 6.25 24.02 -0.11
CA THR A 154 6.38 25.23 0.72
C THR A 154 7.67 25.20 1.55
N GLY A 155 8.05 24.04 2.06
CA GLY A 155 9.32 23.85 2.77
C GLY A 155 10.54 24.18 1.91
N PHE A 156 10.60 23.65 0.68
CA PHE A 156 11.69 23.94 -0.25
C PHE A 156 11.71 25.38 -0.74
N GLU A 157 10.54 26.01 -0.95
CA GLU A 157 10.45 27.43 -1.27
C GLU A 157 11.05 28.31 -0.16
N LYS A 158 10.71 28.01 1.11
CA LYS A 158 11.27 28.74 2.26
C LYS A 158 12.77 28.52 2.43
N LEU A 159 13.25 27.29 2.18
CA LEU A 159 14.69 27.01 2.19
C LEU A 159 15.43 27.74 1.08
N MET A 160 14.87 27.78 -0.13
CA MET A 160 15.40 28.53 -1.25
C MET A 160 15.52 30.02 -0.92
N ALA A 161 14.43 30.63 -0.42
CA ALA A 161 14.41 32.04 -0.04
C ALA A 161 15.40 32.35 1.09
N ALA A 162 15.43 31.54 2.14
CA ALA A 162 16.36 31.72 3.24
C ALA A 162 17.83 31.53 2.82
N THR A 163 18.11 30.61 1.88
CA THR A 163 19.46 30.44 1.31
C THR A 163 19.88 31.65 0.51
N GLU A 164 18.96 32.26 -0.25
CA GLU A 164 19.25 33.50 -0.98
C GLU A 164 19.52 34.66 -0.03
N MET A 165 18.75 34.77 1.06
CA MET A 165 18.99 35.78 2.11
C MET A 165 20.34 35.55 2.83
N LEU A 166 20.71 34.30 3.13
CA LEU A 166 22.02 33.97 3.69
C LEU A 166 23.14 34.42 2.75
N ARG A 167 23.00 34.12 1.45
CA ARG A 167 23.96 34.50 0.41
C ARG A 167 24.08 36.02 0.30
N SER A 168 22.96 36.76 0.26
CA SER A 168 22.97 38.21 0.14
C SER A 168 23.50 38.91 1.40
N GLY A 169 23.12 38.44 2.59
CA GLY A 169 23.61 38.95 3.86
C GLY A 169 25.13 38.78 3.99
N TRP A 170 25.66 37.64 3.53
CA TRP A 170 27.09 37.40 3.45
C TRP A 170 27.80 38.40 2.52
N GLN A 171 27.29 38.58 1.30
CA GLN A 171 27.87 39.52 0.32
C GLN A 171 27.85 40.97 0.81
N ALA A 172 26.76 41.37 1.47
CA ALA A 172 26.59 42.72 2.02
C ALA A 172 27.37 42.94 3.33
N LYS A 173 27.97 41.89 3.90
CA LYS A 173 28.55 41.89 5.27
C LYS A 173 27.55 42.36 6.33
N ASN A 174 26.26 42.06 6.13
CA ASN A 174 25.19 42.39 7.08
C ASN A 174 24.90 41.18 7.98
N LEU A 175 25.38 41.24 9.21
CA LEU A 175 25.23 40.15 10.18
C LEU A 175 23.78 39.97 10.66
N ASP A 176 23.01 41.05 10.78
CA ASP A 176 21.62 40.98 11.26
C ASP A 176 20.74 40.22 10.26
N ASP A 177 20.88 40.55 8.98
CA ASP A 177 20.19 39.83 7.89
C ASP A 177 20.61 38.37 7.83
N TYR A 178 21.90 38.09 8.04
CA TYR A 178 22.42 36.73 8.07
C TYR A 178 21.81 35.91 9.21
N TYR A 179 21.76 36.45 10.43
CA TYR A 179 21.17 35.74 11.58
C TYR A 179 19.68 35.49 11.39
N LEU A 180 18.94 36.47 10.87
CA LEU A 180 17.53 36.31 10.53
C LEU A 180 17.37 35.19 9.49
N ALA A 181 18.13 35.23 8.40
CA ALA A 181 18.09 34.22 7.34
C ALA A 181 18.42 32.82 7.87
N TRP A 182 19.44 32.70 8.74
CA TRP A 182 19.81 31.44 9.38
C TRP A 182 18.70 30.88 10.25
N SER A 183 18.02 31.72 11.03
CA SER A 183 16.91 31.28 11.89
C SER A 183 15.75 30.72 11.07
N ILE A 184 15.40 31.39 9.97
CA ILE A 184 14.36 30.96 9.03
C ILE A 184 14.79 29.65 8.37
N PHE A 185 16.03 29.58 7.89
CA PHE A 185 16.58 28.39 7.24
C PHE A 185 16.50 27.18 8.18
N LYS A 186 17.06 27.29 9.39
CA LYS A 186 17.11 26.20 10.37
C LYS A 186 15.72 25.66 10.69
N SER A 187 14.76 26.53 11.00
CA SER A 187 13.40 26.11 11.34
C SER A 187 12.71 25.37 10.18
N ASN A 188 12.91 25.81 8.94
CA ASN A 188 12.32 25.14 7.79
C ASN A 188 13.07 23.85 7.41
N ALA A 189 14.38 23.78 7.61
CA ALA A 189 15.17 22.57 7.38
C ALA A 189 14.75 21.44 8.34
N GLU A 190 14.49 21.77 9.61
CA GLU A 190 13.96 20.81 10.59
C GLU A 190 12.58 20.28 10.18
N LYS A 191 11.70 21.15 9.68
CA LYS A 191 10.38 20.74 9.17
C LYS A 191 10.49 19.85 7.94
N VAL A 192 11.30 20.23 6.95
CA VAL A 192 11.53 19.43 5.74
C VAL A 192 12.14 18.08 6.08
N ASN A 193 13.09 18.02 7.03
CA ASN A 193 13.64 16.76 7.53
C ASN A 193 12.55 15.85 8.12
N ALA A 194 11.64 16.40 8.93
CA ALA A 194 10.55 15.63 9.53
C ALA A 194 9.60 15.11 8.45
N LEU A 195 9.20 15.95 7.50
CA LEU A 195 8.36 15.56 6.37
C LEU A 195 8.98 14.44 5.54
N LEU A 196 10.24 14.60 5.11
CA LEU A 196 10.93 13.59 4.30
C LEU A 196 11.08 12.25 5.03
N ARG A 197 11.37 12.27 6.34
CA ARG A 197 11.40 11.04 7.16
C ARG A 197 10.03 10.36 7.22
N GLN A 198 8.97 11.12 7.40
CA GLN A 198 7.61 10.58 7.40
C GLN A 198 7.29 9.93 6.04
N LYS A 199 7.51 10.64 4.93
CA LYS A 199 7.17 10.14 3.58
C LYS A 199 7.98 8.90 3.17
N THR A 200 9.24 8.82 3.60
CA THR A 200 10.08 7.64 3.33
C THR A 200 9.77 6.46 4.25
N SER A 201 9.32 6.70 5.48
CA SER A 201 8.88 5.66 6.43
C SER A 201 7.49 5.11 6.11
N ASP A 202 6.52 5.97 5.85
CA ASP A 202 5.13 5.57 5.57
C ASP A 202 5.00 4.76 4.28
N ALA A 203 5.92 4.94 3.35
CA ALA A 203 5.99 4.17 2.12
C ALA A 203 6.63 2.76 2.27
N SER A 204 7.14 2.41 3.46
CA SER A 204 7.73 1.08 3.75
C SER A 204 6.78 0.11 4.44
N LYS A 205 5.55 0.53 4.73
CA LYS A 205 4.47 -0.27 5.32
C LYS A 205 3.44 -0.62 4.26
#